data_AF-A0A2N6G3M3-F1
#
_entry.id   AF-A0A2N6G3M3-F1
#
_cell.length_a   1.000
_cell.length_b   1.000
_cell.length_c   1.000
_cell.angle_alpha   90.00
_cell.angle_beta   90.00
_cell.angle_gamma   90.00
#
_symmetry.space_group_name_H-M   'P 1'
#
loop_
_entity.id
_entity.type
_entity.pdbx_description
1 polymer ?
#
loop_
_entity_poly.entity_id
_entity_poly.type
_entity_poly.pdbx_seq_one_letter_code
_entity_poly.pdbx_strand_id
1 'polypeptide(L)' 'TRPVELDADEIRRAYQVAQGNLSAAARLLGVHRATLYRYLEKLGIRREELD' A
#
# COMPACT_ATOMS: atom_id res chain seq x y z
N THR A 1 6.89 -18.46 1.49
CA THR A 1 6.42 -17.31 0.69
C THR A 1 7.59 -16.36 0.54
N ARG A 2 7.91 -15.90 -0.68
CA ARG A 2 8.91 -14.84 -0.87
C ARG A 2 8.39 -13.56 -0.21
N PRO A 3 9.24 -12.77 0.47
CA PRO A 3 8.81 -11.47 0.98
C PRO A 3 8.38 -10.61 -0.22
N VAL A 4 7.16 -10.08 -0.15
CA VAL A 4 6.70 -9.04 -1.08
C VAL A 4 7.41 -7.77 -0.66
N GLU A 5 8.32 -7.27 -1.49
CA GLU A 5 8.83 -5.90 -1.38
C GLU A 5 7.84 -5.00 -2.10
N LEU A 6 7.14 -4.14 -1.35
CA LEU A 6 6.25 -3.13 -1.92
C LEU A 6 7.05 -1.87 -2.15
N ASP A 7 6.97 -1.33 -3.36
CA ASP A 7 7.48 0.00 -3.65
C ASP A 7 6.39 1.08 -3.49
N ALA A 8 6.81 2.34 -3.46
CA ALA A 8 5.90 3.48 -3.28
C ALA A 8 4.90 3.63 -4.44
N ASP A 9 5.29 3.25 -5.66
CA ASP A 9 4.50 3.48 -6.87
C ASP A 9 3.40 2.43 -7.02
N GLU A 10 3.68 1.17 -6.69
CA GLU A 10 2.72 0.09 -6.55
C GLU A 10 1.68 0.44 -5.49
N ILE A 11 2.12 0.97 -4.35
CA ILE A 11 1.22 1.40 -3.28
C ILE A 11 0.31 2.55 -3.74
N ARG A 12 0.84 3.57 -4.43
CA ARG A 12 0.05 4.67 -5.00
C ARG A 12 -0.96 4.18 -6.01
N ARG A 13 -0.53 3.35 -6.97
CA ARG A 13 -1.43 2.79 -7.99
C ARG A 13 -2.55 1.99 -7.35
N ALA A 14 -2.23 1.11 -6.40
CA ALA A 14 -3.23 0.32 -5.71
C ALA A 14 -4.20 1.20 -4.90
N TYR A 15 -3.71 2.27 -4.28
CA TYR A 15 -4.53 3.24 -3.54
C TYR A 15 -5.50 4.01 -4.46
N GLN A 16 -5.00 4.48 -5.61
CA GLN A 16 -5.81 5.18 -6.62
C GLN A 16 -6.87 4.25 -7.24
N VAL A 17 -6.51 3.02 -7.62
CA VAL A 17 -7.45 2.00 -8.12
C VAL A 17 -8.48 1.64 -7.05
N ALA A 18 -8.07 1.60 -5.79
CA ALA A 18 -8.95 1.38 -4.65
C ALA A 18 -9.75 2.62 -4.24
N GLN A 19 -9.66 3.72 -5.00
CA GLN A 19 -10.36 4.99 -4.73
C GLN A 19 -10.16 5.48 -3.29
N GLY A 20 -8.91 5.43 -2.83
CA GLY A 20 -8.50 5.89 -1.50
C GLY A 20 -8.75 4.91 -0.35
N ASN A 21 -9.14 3.66 -0.66
CA ASN A 21 -9.37 2.63 0.35
C ASN A 21 -8.12 1.75 0.57
N LEU A 22 -7.36 2.03 1.63
CA LEU A 22 -6.15 1.26 2.02
C LEU A 22 -6.40 -0.25 2.22
N SER A 23 -7.58 -0.64 2.73
CA SER A 23 -7.90 -2.06 2.92
C SER A 23 -8.10 -2.76 1.59
N ALA A 24 -8.71 -2.08 0.61
CA ALA A 24 -8.85 -2.61 -0.75
C ALA A 24 -7.50 -2.57 -1.49
N ALA A 25 -6.70 -1.51 -1.33
CA ALA A 25 -5.35 -1.41 -1.89
C ALA A 25 -4.45 -2.57 -1.41
N ALA A 26 -4.49 -2.89 -0.11
CA ALA A 26 -3.75 -4.03 0.44
C ALA A 26 -4.17 -5.37 -0.21
N ARG A 27 -5.47 -5.56 -0.45
CA ARG A 27 -5.99 -6.75 -1.15
C ARG A 27 -5.52 -6.81 -2.60
N LEU A 28 -5.50 -5.67 -3.31
CA LEU A 28 -4.96 -5.57 -4.67
C LEU A 28 -3.47 -5.93 -4.73
N LEU A 29 -2.71 -5.53 -3.71
CA LEU A 29 -1.29 -5.85 -3.56
C LEU A 29 -1.02 -7.27 -3.03
N GLY A 30 -2.06 -8.05 -2.73
CA GLY A 30 -1.92 -9.41 -2.21
C GLY A 30 -1.36 -9.50 -0.80
N VAL A 31 -1.49 -8.43 0.01
CA VAL A 31 -0.96 -8.36 1.38
C VAL A 31 -2.06 -8.10 2.40
N HIS A 32 -1.77 -8.41 3.66
CA HIS A 32 -2.60 -7.95 4.76
C HIS A 32 -2.50 -6.44 4.91
N ARG A 33 -3.60 -5.79 5.33
CA ARG A 33 -3.65 -4.36 5.64
C ARG A 33 -2.54 -3.93 6.61
N ALA A 34 -2.23 -4.74 7.63
CA ALA A 34 -1.15 -4.46 8.58
C ALA A 34 0.25 -4.49 7.93
N THR A 35 0.45 -5.25 6.85
CA THR A 35 1.69 -5.25 6.08
C THR A 35 1.81 -3.94 5.29
N LEU A 36 0.72 -3.50 4.64
CA LEU A 36 0.70 -2.22 3.93
C LEU A 36 1.06 -1.04 4.85
N TYR A 37 0.48 -0.96 6.06
CA TYR A 37 0.85 0.10 7.01
C TYR A 37 2.32 0.07 7.42
N ARG A 38 2.90 -1.11 7.65
CA ARG A 38 4.33 -1.25 7.95
C ARG A 38 5.20 -0.74 6.81
N TYR A 39 4.80 -0.95 5.56
CA TYR A 39 5.50 -0.40 4.40
C TYR A 39 5.34 1.11 4.29
N LEU A 40 4.14 1.66 4.52
CA LEU A 40 3.92 3.11 4.56
C LEU A 40 4.81 3.77 5.62
N GLU A 41 4.87 3.20 6.83
CA GLU A 41 5.74 3.68 7.91
C GLU A 41 7.23 3.58 7.54
N LYS A 42 7.67 2.42 7.02
CA LYS A 42 9.05 2.19 6.59
C LYS A 42 9.49 3.16 5.49
N LEU A 43 8.58 3.50 4.57
CA LEU A 43 8.83 4.40 3.44
C LEU A 43 8.56 5.88 3.78
N GLY A 44 8.03 6.18 4.97
CA GLY A 44 7.67 7.54 5.37
C GLY A 44 6.50 8.14 4.57
N ILE A 45 5.69 7.30 3.93
CA ILE A 45 4.59 7.74 3.06
C ILE A 45 3.34 7.98 3.90
N ARG A 46 2.84 9.21 3.89
CA ARG A 46 1.55 9.54 4.48
C ARG A 46 0.42 9.32 3.49
N ARG A 47 -0.79 9.13 4.01
CA ARG A 47 -1.98 8.91 3.18
C ARG A 47 -2.24 10.09 2.25
N GLU A 48 -1.97 11.31 2.68
CA GLU A 48 -2.15 12.51 1.87
C GLU A 48 -1.24 12.55 0.62
N GLU A 49 -0.16 11.75 0.61
CA GLU A 49 0.82 11.67 -0.48
C GLU A 49 0.52 10.52 -1.47
N LEU A 50 -0.62 9.83 -1.27
CA LEU A 50 -1.05 8.70 -2.10
C LEU A 50 -2.09 9.06 -3.16
N ASP A 51 -2.73 10.23 -3.05
CA ASP A 51 -3.68 10.74 -4.05
C ASP A 51 -2.96 11.25 -5.30
#